data_AF-A0A938H0V2-F1
#
_entry.id   AF-A0A938H0V2-F1
#
_cell.length_a   1.000
_cell.length_b   1.000
_cell.length_c   1.000
_cell.angle_alpha   90.00
_cell.angle_beta   90.00
_cell.angle_gamma   90.00
#
_symmetry.space_group_name_H-M   'P 1'
#
loop_
_entity.id
_entity.type
_entity.pdbx_description
1 polymer ?
#
loop_
_entity_poly.entity_id
_entity_poly.type
_entity_poly.pdbx_seq_one_letter_code
_entity_poly.pdbx_strand_id
1 'polypeptide(L)' 'MQEQVTLECTEAKKEGKPASRYLTFRNKKTVTERIEKKKYNPFLRRHTLHKEIK' A
#
# COMPACT_ATOMS: atom_id res chain seq x y z
N MET A 1 -6.69 0.17 19.35
CA MET A 1 -5.26 0.45 19.24
C MET A 1 -4.97 0.67 17.78
N GLN A 2 -4.56 1.87 17.41
CA GLN A 2 -4.15 2.18 16.04
C GLN A 2 -2.67 1.82 15.88
N GLU A 3 -2.34 1.15 14.78
CA GLU A 3 -0.98 0.83 14.37
C GLU A 3 -0.68 1.57 13.07
N GLN A 4 0.56 2.03 12.93
CA GLN A 4 1.06 2.60 11.69
C GLN A 4 1.48 1.47 10.75
N VAL A 5 0.93 1.46 9.54
CA VAL A 5 1.18 0.45 8.53
C VAL A 5 1.61 1.10 7.22
N THR A 6 2.49 0.44 6.48
CA THR A 6 2.96 0.89 5.17
C THR A 6 2.23 0.11 4.07
N LEU A 7 1.69 0.81 3.08
CA LEU A 7 1.12 0.22 1.87
C LEU A 7 2.11 0.37 0.71
N GLU A 8 2.51 -0.73 0.07
CA GLU A 8 3.44 -0.73 -1.07
C GLU A 8 2.75 -1.18 -2.37
N CYS A 9 3.12 -0.54 -3.48
CA CYS A 9 2.66 -0.91 -4.82
C CYS A 9 3.20 -2.28 -5.24
N THR A 10 2.30 -3.18 -5.65
CA THR A 10 2.67 -4.54 -6.10
C THR A 10 3.09 -4.61 -7.58
N GLU A 11 2.71 -3.63 -8.38
CA GLU A 11 2.90 -3.61 -9.82
C GLU A 11 4.25 -2.99 -10.22
N ALA A 12 4.72 -2.01 -9.45
CA ALA A 12 5.93 -1.23 -9.77
C ALA A 12 7.19 -2.11 -9.92
N LYS A 13 7.34 -3.13 -9.08
CA LYS A 13 8.49 -4.04 -9.12
C LYS A 13 8.55 -4.87 -10.40
N LYS A 14 7.39 -5.22 -10.98
CA LYS A 14 7.32 -5.97 -12.25
C LYS A 14 7.76 -5.11 -13.44
N GLU A 15 7.54 -3.80 -13.37
CA GLU A 15 7.92 -2.85 -14.41
C GLU A 15 9.33 -2.28 -14.24
N GLY A 16 10.12 -2.76 -13.26
CA GLY A 16 11.47 -2.26 -12.99
C GLY A 16 11.52 -0.83 -12.44
N LYS A 17 10.38 -0.31 -11.94
CA LYS A 17 10.28 1.04 -11.38
C LYS A 17 10.30 1.00 -9.85
N PRO A 18 10.71 2.10 -9.18
CA PRO A 18 10.63 2.17 -7.72
C PRO A 18 9.20 2.00 -7.22
N ALA A 19 9.04 1.25 -6.14
CA ALA A 19 7.74 0.99 -5.55
C ALA A 19 7.22 2.25 -4.82
N SER A 20 6.00 2.66 -5.14
CA SER A 20 5.31 3.72 -4.39
C SER A 20 4.86 3.18 -3.03
N ARG A 21 5.11 3.94 -1.97
CA ARG A 21 4.81 3.60 -0.58
C ARG A 21 3.98 4.68 0.08
N TYR A 22 2.96 4.26 0.84
CA TYR A 22 2.09 5.14 1.61
C TYR A 22 2.09 4.75 3.08
N LEU A 23 2.13 5.74 3.96
CA LEU A 23 1.93 5.54 5.39
C LEU A 23 0.46 5.74 5.73
N THR A 24 -0.13 4.77 6.43
CA THR A 24 -1.52 4.85 6.89
C THR A 24 -1.65 4.27 8.28
N PHE A 25 -2.75 4.59 8.96
CA PHE A 25 -3.06 4.01 10.25
C PHE A 25 -4.13 2.94 10.07
N ARG A 26 -3.93 1.79 10.71
CA ARG A 26 -4.88 0.69 10.76
C ARG A 26 -5.33 0.48 12.20
N ASN A 27 -6.62 0.24 12.41
CA ASN A 27 -7.14 -0.15 13.70
C ASN A 27 -7.21 -1.67 13.80
N LYS A 28 -6.29 -2.28 14.57
CA LYS A 28 -6.22 -3.74 14.75
C LYS A 28 -7.49 -4.36 15.30
N LYS A 29 -8.32 -3.59 16.03
CA LYS A 29 -9.55 -4.09 16.66
C LYS A 29 -10.67 -4.31 15.64
N THR A 30 -10.74 -3.48 14.60
CA THR A 30 -11.83 -3.50 13.61
C THR A 30 -11.42 -4.13 12.29
N VAL A 31 -10.17 -3.96 11.89
CA VAL A 31 -9.62 -4.51 10.64
C VAL A 31 -8.51 -5.47 11.04
N THR A 32 -8.79 -6.77 11.02
CA THR A 32 -7.86 -7.88 11.31
C THR A 32 -7.21 -8.44 10.04
N GLU A 33 -7.80 -8.21 8.88
CA GLU A 33 -7.25 -8.62 7.58
C GLU A 33 -6.24 -7.61 7.01
N ARG A 34 -5.41 -8.07 6.06
CA ARG A 34 -4.44 -7.22 5.36
C ARG A 34 -5.16 -6.18 4.52
N ILE A 35 -4.72 -4.92 4.61
CA ILE A 35 -5.32 -3.84 3.83
C ILE A 35 -4.77 -3.85 2.40
N GLU A 36 -5.68 -3.89 1.44
CA GLU A 36 -5.39 -3.66 0.02
C GLU A 36 -6.18 -2.45 -0.46
N LYS A 37 -5.51 -1.42 -0.99
CA LYS A 37 -6.15 -0.20 -1.49
C LYS A 37 -5.59 0.19 -2.85
N LYS A 38 -6.48 0.60 -3.76
CA LYS A 38 -6.08 1.27 -4.99
C LYS A 38 -5.62 2.68 -4.66
N LYS A 39 -4.35 2.97 -4.88
CA LYS A 39 -3.74 4.29 -4.69
C LYS A 39 -3.02 4.68 -5.97
N TYR A 40 -2.92 5.99 -6.18
CA TYR A 40 -2.18 6.53 -7.31
C TYR A 40 -0.70 6.17 -7.15
N ASN A 41 -0.03 5.73 -8.21
CA ASN A 41 1.41 5.54 -8.21
C ASN A 41 2.05 6.62 -9.11
N PRO A 42 2.86 7.55 -8.56
CA PRO A 42 3.47 8.62 -9.34
C PRO A 42 4.47 8.14 -10.41
N PHE A 43 5.11 6.98 -10.21
CA PHE A 43 6.08 6.40 -11.14
C PHE A 43 5.41 5.72 -12.35
N LEU A 44 4.18 5.25 -12.16
CA LEU A 44 3.36 4.63 -13.20
C LEU A 44 2.31 5.58 -13.78
N ARG A 45 2.10 6.73 -13.12
CA ARG A 45 1.08 7.74 -13.47
C ARG A 45 -0.34 7.18 -13.57
N ARG A 46 -0.64 6.14 -12.78
CA ARG A 46 -1.96 5.47 -12.75
C ARG A 46 -2.27 4.93 -11.35
N HIS A 47 -3.54 4.60 -11.11
CA HIS A 47 -3.94 3.92 -9.89
C HIS A 47 -3.58 2.44 -9.96
N THR A 48 -2.80 1.99 -8.99
CA THR A 48 -2.34 0.61 -8.86
C THR A 48 -2.73 0.04 -7.50
N LEU A 49 -2.69 -1.29 -7.41
CA LEU A 49 -3.01 -1.97 -6.16
C LEU A 49 -1.83 -1.91 -5.19
N HIS A 50 -2.07 -1.31 -4.02
CA HIS A 50 -1.11 -1.24 -2.93
C HIS A 50 -1.54 -2.18 -1.80
N LYS A 51 -0.60 -3.00 -1.32
CA LYS A 51 -0.82 -3.97 -0.24
C LYS A 51 -0.04 -3.58 0.99
N GLU A 52 -0.60 -3.89 2.15
CA GLU A 52 0.07 -3.74 3.45
C GLU A 52 1.36 -4.58 3.50
N ILE A 53 2.45 -3.90 3.80
CA ILE A 53 3.73 -4.48 4.18
C ILE A 53 3.90 -4.30 5.68
N LYS A 54 4.34 -5.38 6.32
CA LYS A 54 4.67 -5.43 7.73
C LYS A 54 6.15 -5.20 7.92
#